data_AF-A0A7R9AJG7-F1
#
_entry.id   AF-A0A7R9AJG7-F1
#
_cell.length_a   1.000
_cell.length_b   1.000
_cell.length_c   1.000
_cell.angle_alpha   90.00
_cell.angle_beta   90.00
_cell.angle_gamma   90.00
#
_symmetry.space_group_name_H-M   'P 1'
#
loop_
_entity.id
_entity.type
_entity.pdbx_description
1 polymer ?
#
loop_
_entity_poly.entity_id
_entity_poly.type
_entity_poly.pdbx_seq_one_letter_code
_entity_poly.pdbx_strand_id
1 'polypeptide(L)'
;MHRRLRTSRPTEAPPRHFHFENFCPSDPLDLHTEVFRLFRQTLAKMEKGALLAEGKTKRIYEIPQEPGLVLVESKDRLTAFGGAKSHEVDGKAHLATRTTSLVFAFLRDIGMKTHFVREEGEKAFVARRCHMIPLEFVTRRVATGSYLKRHPHVGEGFRFSPPK
;
A
#
# COMPACT_ATOMS: atom_id res chain seq x y z
N MET A 1 12.86 -47.38 -60.45
CA MET A 1 12.46 -48.76 -60.77
C MET A 1 13.02 -49.68 -59.69
N HIS A 2 12.16 -50.42 -58.98
CA HIS A 2 12.43 -51.62 -58.15
C HIS A 2 13.45 -51.55 -56.99
N ARG A 3 13.30 -52.23 -55.84
CA ARG A 3 12.21 -52.90 -55.12
C ARG A 3 12.80 -53.22 -53.72
N ARG A 4 11.95 -53.21 -52.69
CA ARG A 4 12.23 -53.58 -51.28
C ARG A 4 13.02 -54.88 -51.12
N LEU A 5 13.75 -55.00 -50.00
CA LEU A 5 13.65 -56.17 -49.13
C LEU A 5 13.77 -55.80 -47.63
N ARG A 6 13.06 -56.58 -46.82
CA ARG A 6 12.74 -56.43 -45.40
C ARG A 6 13.73 -57.18 -44.49
N THR A 7 13.94 -56.59 -43.31
CA THR A 7 13.99 -57.18 -41.94
C THR A 7 14.97 -58.31 -41.59
N SER A 8 15.71 -58.08 -40.50
CA SER A 8 15.68 -58.95 -39.31
C SER A 8 15.93 -58.09 -38.04
N ARG A 9 15.19 -58.37 -36.97
CA ARG A 9 15.33 -57.72 -35.65
C ARG A 9 16.45 -58.40 -34.86
N PRO A 10 17.17 -57.69 -33.97
CA PRO A 10 17.76 -58.29 -32.80
C PRO A 10 17.03 -57.90 -31.51
N THR A 11 16.76 -58.96 -30.74
CA THR A 11 16.36 -59.13 -29.34
C THR A 11 16.67 -58.04 -28.31
N GLU A 12 15.70 -57.81 -27.42
CA GLU A 12 15.73 -56.97 -26.21
C GLU A 12 16.75 -57.47 -25.15
N ALA A 13 17.33 -56.51 -24.40
CA ALA A 13 18.08 -56.74 -23.17
C ALA A 13 17.36 -56.05 -21.99
N PRO A 14 17.40 -56.60 -20.76
CA PRO A 14 16.52 -56.21 -19.65
C PRO A 14 16.91 -54.87 -18.99
N PRO A 15 15.99 -54.23 -18.23
CA PRO A 15 16.15 -52.87 -17.74
C PRO A 15 17.15 -52.78 -16.59
N ARG A 16 18.03 -51.77 -16.63
CA ARG A 16 18.89 -51.42 -15.50
C ARG A 16 18.07 -50.60 -14.50
N HIS A 17 17.82 -51.18 -13.34
CA HIS A 17 17.35 -50.44 -12.17
C HIS A 17 18.41 -49.41 -11.77
N PHE A 18 18.11 -48.13 -11.94
CA PHE A 18 18.87 -47.06 -11.31
C PHE A 18 18.26 -46.80 -9.94
N HIS A 19 18.92 -47.34 -8.91
CA HIS A 19 18.80 -46.81 -7.55
C HIS A 19 19.43 -45.42 -7.53
N PHE A 20 18.63 -44.41 -7.19
CA PHE A 20 19.13 -43.12 -6.70
C PHE A 20 18.84 -43.05 -5.20
N GLU A 21 19.76 -43.57 -4.41
CA GLU A 21 19.94 -43.07 -3.05
C GLU A 21 21.13 -42.09 -3.05
N ASN A 22 20.80 -40.87 -2.63
CA ASN A 22 21.62 -39.91 -1.89
C ASN A 22 22.81 -39.22 -2.60
N PHE A 23 22.64 -37.92 -2.84
CA PHE A 23 23.25 -36.83 -2.05
C PHE A 23 23.74 -35.67 -2.94
N CYS A 24 23.16 -34.48 -2.79
CA CYS A 24 23.94 -33.22 -2.77
C CYS A 24 23.13 -32.11 -2.07
N PRO A 25 23.80 -31.16 -1.40
CA PRO A 25 23.30 -30.45 -0.24
C PRO A 25 22.65 -29.10 -0.59
N SER A 26 21.72 -28.66 0.28
CA SER A 26 21.39 -27.25 0.57
C SER A 26 21.55 -26.26 -0.60
N ASP A 27 20.53 -26.17 -1.45
CA ASP A 27 20.40 -25.04 -2.37
C ASP A 27 20.14 -23.76 -1.56
N PRO A 28 21.01 -22.72 -1.61
CA PRO A 28 20.82 -21.51 -0.81
C PRO A 28 19.69 -20.60 -1.33
N LEU A 29 19.12 -20.92 -2.49
CA LEU A 29 18.12 -20.11 -3.18
C LEU A 29 17.14 -21.02 -3.94
N ASP A 30 16.35 -21.80 -3.20
CA ASP A 30 15.16 -22.39 -3.80
C ASP A 30 14.19 -21.27 -4.16
N LEU A 31 14.27 -20.81 -5.42
CA LEU A 31 13.35 -19.86 -6.03
C LEU A 31 11.89 -20.29 -5.83
N HIS A 32 11.61 -21.59 -5.71
CA HIS A 32 10.28 -22.10 -5.43
C HIS A 32 9.85 -21.76 -4.00
N THR A 33 10.69 -21.99 -3.00
CA THR A 33 10.44 -21.57 -1.60
C THR A 33 10.35 -20.06 -1.46
N GLU A 34 11.16 -19.30 -2.20
CA GLU A 34 11.13 -17.83 -2.18
C GLU A 34 9.88 -17.26 -2.84
N VAL A 35 9.48 -17.80 -4.00
CA VAL A 35 8.21 -17.48 -4.66
C VAL A 35 7.03 -17.90 -3.79
N PHE A 36 7.05 -19.09 -3.17
CA PHE A 36 5.98 -19.52 -2.26
C PHE A 36 5.91 -18.70 -0.97
N ARG A 37 7.06 -18.22 -0.45
CA ARG A 37 7.13 -17.29 0.67
C ARG A 37 6.55 -15.93 0.28
N LEU A 38 6.97 -15.37 -0.85
CA LEU A 38 6.40 -14.14 -1.40
C LEU A 38 4.89 -14.29 -1.64
N PHE A 39 4.45 -15.41 -2.22
CA PHE A 39 3.04 -15.70 -2.49
C PHE A 39 2.21 -15.88 -1.21
N ARG A 40 2.76 -16.55 -0.19
CA ARG A 40 2.13 -16.61 1.15
C ARG A 40 2.12 -15.25 1.84
N GLN A 41 3.14 -14.43 1.67
CA GLN A 41 3.17 -13.05 2.17
C GLN A 41 2.10 -12.19 1.48
N THR A 42 1.80 -12.41 0.20
CA THR A 42 0.69 -11.74 -0.50
C THR A 42 -0.69 -12.24 -0.06
N LEU A 43 -0.80 -13.49 0.41
CA LEU A 43 -2.06 -14.08 0.88
C LEU A 43 -2.31 -13.91 2.38
N ALA A 44 -1.28 -13.60 3.16
CA ALA A 44 -1.42 -13.29 4.57
C ALA A 44 -2.16 -11.96 4.70
N LYS A 45 -3.45 -12.04 5.00
CA LYS A 45 -4.27 -10.88 5.35
C LYS A 45 -3.61 -10.20 6.56
N MET A 46 -3.23 -8.92 6.42
CA MET A 46 -2.61 -8.18 7.51
C MET A 46 -3.53 -8.18 8.73
N GLU A 47 -2.94 -8.42 9.90
CA GLU A 47 -3.67 -8.39 11.16
C GLU A 47 -3.65 -6.98 11.74
N LYS A 48 -4.84 -6.47 12.00
CA LYS A 48 -5.03 -5.19 12.69
C LYS A 48 -4.83 -5.43 14.19
N GLY A 49 -3.84 -4.76 14.76
CA GLY A 49 -3.55 -4.77 16.20
C GLY A 49 -4.42 -3.78 16.98
N ALA A 50 -3.90 -3.33 18.12
CA ALA A 50 -4.59 -2.40 19.01
C ALA A 50 -4.92 -1.07 18.33
N LEU A 51 -6.07 -0.47 18.69
CA LEU A 51 -6.43 0.89 18.28
C LEU A 51 -5.57 1.90 19.06
N LEU A 52 -4.72 2.64 18.36
CA LEU A 52 -3.84 3.65 18.94
C LEU A 52 -4.52 5.01 19.11
N ALA A 53 -5.29 5.41 18.10
CA ALA A 53 -5.95 6.70 18.07
C ALA A 53 -7.16 6.69 17.15
N GLU A 54 -8.18 7.45 17.51
CA GLU A 54 -9.34 7.69 16.66
C GLU A 54 -9.59 9.19 16.51
N GLY A 55 -9.56 9.65 15.26
CA GLY A 55 -9.97 10.99 14.87
C GLY A 55 -11.37 11.00 14.28
N LYS A 56 -11.83 12.16 13.81
CA LYS A 56 -13.16 12.32 13.19
C LYS A 56 -13.35 11.43 11.96
N THR A 57 -12.31 11.30 11.14
CA THR A 57 -12.38 10.66 9.81
C THR A 57 -11.48 9.44 9.67
N LYS A 58 -10.60 9.16 10.64
CA LYS A 58 -9.63 8.07 10.55
C LYS A 58 -9.44 7.36 11.89
N ARG A 59 -9.07 6.08 11.81
CA ARG A 59 -8.59 5.25 12.94
C ARG A 59 -7.17 4.79 12.65
N ILE A 60 -6.34 4.74 13.68
CA ILE A 60 -4.95 4.32 13.58
C ILE A 60 -4.77 3.07 14.43
N TYR A 61 -4.28 2.00 13.84
CA TYR A 61 -4.06 0.72 14.50
C TYR A 61 -2.58 0.33 14.46
N GLU A 62 -2.15 -0.43 15.45
CA GLU A 62 -0.87 -1.14 15.38
C GLU A 62 -0.91 -2.23 14.31
N ILE A 63 0.27 -2.56 13.79
CA ILE A 63 0.50 -3.72 12.93
C ILE A 63 1.49 -4.60 13.71
N PRO A 64 1.04 -5.64 14.42
CA PRO A 64 1.91 -6.44 15.30
C PRO A 64 3.13 -7.03 14.58
N GLN A 65 2.96 -7.38 13.31
CA GLN A 65 4.00 -7.98 12.47
C GLN A 65 5.01 -6.97 11.90
N GLU A 66 4.70 -5.66 11.93
CA GLU A 66 5.52 -4.62 11.33
C GLU A 66 5.82 -3.48 12.33
N PRO A 67 6.75 -3.69 13.29
CA PRO A 67 7.08 -2.70 14.31
C PRO A 67 7.48 -1.35 13.72
N GLY A 68 6.97 -0.26 14.31
CA GLY A 68 7.20 1.11 13.83
C GLY A 68 6.29 1.53 12.68
N LEU A 69 5.44 0.64 12.17
CA LEU A 69 4.39 0.96 11.21
C LEU A 69 3.00 0.91 11.86
N VAL A 70 2.05 1.60 11.24
CA VAL A 70 0.65 1.69 11.67
C VAL A 70 -0.26 1.57 10.46
N LEU A 71 -1.44 1.01 10.69
CA LEU A 71 -2.52 0.96 9.71
C LEU A 71 -3.42 2.19 9.92
N VAL A 72 -3.55 3.02 8.89
CA VAL A 72 -4.43 4.20 8.88
C VAL A 72 -5.67 3.88 8.08
N GLU A 73 -6.79 3.69 8.77
CA GLU A 73 -8.09 3.38 8.17
C GLU A 73 -8.96 4.62 8.08
N SER A 74 -9.50 4.90 6.89
CA SER A 74 -10.46 5.98 6.65
C SER A 74 -11.89 5.54 6.99
N LYS A 75 -12.70 6.46 7.51
CA LYS A 75 -14.13 6.26 7.79
C LYS A 75 -14.99 6.89 6.70
N ASP A 76 -16.17 6.32 6.46
CA ASP A 76 -17.19 6.86 5.56
C ASP A 76 -17.92 8.08 6.17
N ARG A 77 -17.18 8.95 6.87
CA ARG A 77 -17.71 10.06 7.67
C ARG A 77 -17.20 11.38 7.15
N LEU A 78 -18.12 12.30 6.88
CA LEU A 78 -17.84 13.69 6.51
C LEU A 78 -18.15 14.59 7.71
N THR A 79 -17.23 15.50 8.05
CA THR A 79 -17.44 16.47 9.12
C THR A 79 -17.17 17.90 8.64
N ALA A 80 -18.01 18.85 9.02
CA ALA A 80 -17.83 20.27 8.75
C ALA A 80 -17.81 21.10 10.04
N PHE A 81 -17.30 22.34 9.96
CA PHE A 81 -17.28 23.30 11.06
C PHE A 81 -16.63 22.75 12.33
N GLY A 82 -15.44 22.15 12.21
CA GLY A 82 -14.75 21.57 13.36
C GLY A 82 -15.48 20.38 13.98
N GLY A 83 -16.40 19.73 13.27
CA GLY A 83 -17.14 18.56 13.75
C GLY A 83 -18.57 18.83 14.20
N ALA A 84 -19.04 20.09 14.17
CA ALA A 84 -20.40 20.44 14.56
C ALA A 84 -21.48 19.84 13.63
N LYS A 85 -21.12 19.53 12.38
CA LYS A 85 -21.98 18.79 11.45
C LYS A 85 -21.26 17.52 11.00
N SER A 86 -21.97 16.40 11.01
CA SER A 86 -21.45 15.09 10.67
C SER A 86 -22.48 14.28 9.88
N HIS A 87 -22.06 13.69 8.76
CA HIS A 87 -22.88 12.79 7.95
C HIS A 87 -22.06 11.58 7.54
N GLU A 88 -22.72 10.42 7.44
CA GLU A 88 -22.14 9.26 6.78
C GLU A 88 -22.36 9.38 5.28
N VAL A 89 -21.32 9.06 4.51
CA VAL A 89 -21.31 9.15 3.06
C VAL A 89 -20.61 7.90 2.55
N ASP A 90 -21.38 7.00 1.94
CA ASP A 90 -20.84 5.75 1.41
C ASP A 90 -19.73 6.00 0.37
N GLY A 91 -18.73 5.12 0.35
CA GLY A 91 -17.55 5.22 -0.51
C GLY A 91 -16.57 6.36 -0.19
N LYS A 92 -16.88 7.24 0.78
CA LYS A 92 -16.01 8.35 1.19
C LYS A 92 -14.65 7.87 1.68
N ALA A 93 -14.61 6.78 2.43
CA ALA A 93 -13.39 6.17 2.94
C ALA A 93 -12.48 5.68 1.80
N HIS A 94 -13.06 5.02 0.80
CA HIS A 94 -12.34 4.53 -0.37
C HIS A 94 -11.73 5.69 -1.16
N LEU A 95 -12.54 6.69 -1.51
CA LEU A 95 -12.07 7.87 -2.25
C LEU A 95 -11.01 8.65 -1.47
N ALA A 96 -11.19 8.83 -0.15
CA ALA A 96 -10.22 9.52 0.68
C ALA A 96 -8.89 8.77 0.75
N THR A 97 -8.93 7.44 0.89
CA THR A 97 -7.74 6.59 0.93
C THR A 97 -7.02 6.65 -0.41
N ARG A 98 -7.73 6.42 -1.52
CA ARG A 98 -7.15 6.43 -2.86
C ARG A 98 -6.51 7.78 -3.20
N THR A 99 -7.19 8.88 -2.90
CA THR A 99 -6.64 10.23 -3.12
C THR A 99 -5.36 10.44 -2.30
N THR A 100 -5.38 10.05 -1.02
CA THR A 100 -4.23 10.18 -0.12
C THR A 100 -3.02 9.40 -0.65
N SER A 101 -3.24 8.15 -1.06
CA SER A 101 -2.20 7.28 -1.58
C SER A 101 -1.58 7.80 -2.88
N LEU A 102 -2.40 8.29 -3.81
CA LEU A 102 -1.92 8.89 -5.06
C LEU A 102 -1.09 10.14 -4.80
N VAL A 103 -1.53 11.02 -3.90
CA VAL A 103 -0.78 12.23 -3.54
C VAL A 103 0.54 11.88 -2.87
N PHE A 104 0.57 10.93 -1.92
CA PHE A 104 1.82 10.55 -1.27
C PHE A 104 2.77 9.80 -2.19
N ALA A 105 2.25 8.98 -3.11
CA ALA A 105 3.06 8.36 -4.16
C ALA A 105 3.74 9.44 -5.00
N PHE A 106 2.98 10.42 -5.51
CA PHE A 106 3.53 11.54 -6.26
C PHE A 106 4.59 12.32 -5.49
N LEU A 107 4.33 12.65 -4.21
CA LEU A 107 5.29 13.38 -3.37
C LEU A 107 6.59 12.59 -3.17
N ARG A 108 6.49 11.28 -2.96
CA ARG A 108 7.66 10.40 -2.85
C ARG A 108 8.44 10.34 -4.16
N ASP A 109 7.75 10.28 -5.30
CA ASP A 109 8.38 10.18 -6.62
C ASP A 109 9.19 11.44 -6.98
N ILE A 110 8.82 12.61 -6.43
CA ILE A 110 9.62 13.85 -6.52
C ILE A 110 10.67 14.00 -5.40
N GLY A 111 10.90 12.95 -4.61
CA GLY A 111 11.93 12.91 -3.56
C GLY A 111 11.51 13.48 -2.21
N MET A 112 10.23 13.81 -1.98
CA MET A 112 9.77 14.26 -0.67
C MET A 112 9.61 13.09 0.30
N LYS A 113 10.12 13.27 1.52
CA LYS A 113 9.95 12.29 2.60
C LYS A 113 8.52 12.34 3.12
N THR A 114 7.83 11.21 3.07
CA THR A 114 6.46 11.04 3.58
C THR A 114 6.40 9.88 4.57
N HIS A 115 5.39 9.86 5.43
CA HIS A 115 5.12 8.73 6.31
C HIS A 115 4.44 7.55 5.60
N PHE A 116 3.83 7.77 4.43
CA PHE A 116 3.18 6.73 3.62
C PHE A 116 4.16 5.64 3.20
N VAL A 117 3.76 4.37 3.36
CA VAL A 117 4.53 3.19 2.95
C VAL A 117 3.86 2.50 1.75
N ARG A 118 2.62 2.06 1.92
CA ARG A 118 1.87 1.30 0.90
C ARG A 118 0.36 1.39 1.14
N GLU A 119 -0.43 1.18 0.09
CA GLU A 119 -1.87 0.95 0.23
C GLU A 119 -2.15 -0.36 0.98
N GLU A 120 -3.30 -0.43 1.65
CA GLU A 120 -3.82 -1.66 2.24
C GLU A 120 -5.34 -1.73 2.02
N GLY A 121 -5.75 -2.58 1.09
CA GLY A 121 -7.15 -2.67 0.69
C GLY A 121 -7.71 -1.34 0.21
N GLU A 122 -9.05 -1.22 0.23
CA GLU A 122 -9.73 -0.07 -0.34
C GLU A 122 -9.81 1.15 0.60
N LYS A 123 -9.84 0.91 1.92
CA LYS A 123 -10.15 1.94 2.92
C LYS A 123 -8.98 2.25 3.86
N ALA A 124 -7.81 1.66 3.66
CA ALA A 124 -6.66 1.87 4.52
C ALA A 124 -5.33 1.98 3.77
N PHE A 125 -4.31 2.43 4.50
CA PHE A 125 -2.92 2.41 4.05
C PHE A 125 -1.98 2.21 5.23
N VAL A 126 -0.79 1.68 4.96
CA VAL A 126 0.27 1.55 5.96
C VAL A 126 1.16 2.79 5.94
N ALA A 127 1.49 3.25 7.13
CA ALA A 127 2.34 4.41 7.32
C ALA A 127 3.34 4.20 8.46
N ARG A 128 4.44 4.95 8.42
CA ARG A 128 5.40 5.04 9.54
C ARG A 128 4.69 5.68 10.74
N ARG A 129 4.86 5.08 11.92
CA ARG A 129 4.38 5.66 13.18
C ARG A 129 5.13 6.97 13.43
N CYS A 130 4.39 8.06 13.59
CA CYS A 130 4.95 9.38 13.82
C CYS A 130 4.46 9.95 15.15
N HIS A 131 5.31 10.73 15.81
CA HIS A 131 4.88 11.67 16.83
C HIS A 131 4.38 12.94 16.14
N MET A 132 3.07 13.17 16.17
CA MET A 132 2.46 14.30 15.44
C MET A 132 2.78 15.62 16.14
N ILE A 133 3.36 16.57 15.40
CA ILE A 133 3.47 17.95 15.84
C ILE A 133 2.05 18.57 15.77
N PRO A 134 1.51 19.16 16.86
CA PRO A 134 0.13 19.67 16.90
C PRO A 134 0.01 21.04 16.19
N LEU A 135 0.41 21.08 14.92
CA LEU A 135 0.42 22.26 14.06
C LEU A 135 -0.23 21.95 12.72
N GLU A 136 -1.12 22.82 12.25
CA GLU A 136 -1.68 22.76 10.90
C GLU A 136 -0.89 23.69 9.98
N PHE A 137 -0.19 23.12 8.99
CA PHE A 137 0.53 23.90 7.98
C PHE A 137 -0.37 24.18 6.78
N VAL A 138 -0.68 25.46 6.53
CA VAL A 138 -1.60 25.88 5.46
C VAL A 138 -0.85 26.76 4.49
N THR A 139 -0.78 26.34 3.22
CA THR A 139 -0.31 27.21 2.13
C THR A 139 -1.46 27.67 1.25
N ARG A 140 -1.35 28.86 0.67
CA ARG A 140 -2.36 29.50 -0.16
C ARG A 140 -1.73 30.11 -1.41
N ARG A 141 -2.26 29.71 -2.56
CA ARG A 141 -2.06 30.43 -3.83
C ARG A 141 -3.08 31.54 -4.04
N VAL A 142 -4.29 31.37 -3.51
CA VAL A 142 -5.43 32.29 -3.68
C VAL A 142 -6.07 32.58 -2.32
N ALA A 143 -6.44 33.84 -2.08
CA ALA A 143 -7.14 34.27 -0.87
C ALA A 143 -8.59 33.78 -0.91
N THR A 144 -8.94 32.94 0.07
CA THR A 144 -10.30 32.43 0.29
C THR A 144 -10.46 31.93 1.74
N GLY A 145 -11.68 31.57 2.14
CA GLY A 145 -12.00 30.92 3.40
C GLY A 145 -11.58 31.73 4.63
N SER A 146 -10.93 31.07 5.61
CA SER A 146 -10.52 31.72 6.86
C SER A 146 -9.49 32.84 6.69
N TYR A 147 -8.82 32.94 5.53
CA TYR A 147 -7.92 34.05 5.26
C TYR A 147 -8.66 35.39 5.17
N LEU A 148 -9.75 35.43 4.40
CA LEU A 148 -10.54 36.65 4.15
C LEU A 148 -11.18 37.18 5.43
N LYS A 149 -11.65 36.28 6.31
CA LYS A 149 -12.19 36.65 7.63
C LYS A 149 -11.17 37.38 8.52
N ARG A 150 -9.89 37.07 8.37
CA ARG A 150 -8.79 37.70 9.13
C ARG A 150 -8.19 38.91 8.42
N HIS A 151 -8.48 39.08 7.13
CA HIS A 151 -7.94 40.15 6.28
C HIS A 151 -9.08 40.77 5.46
N PRO A 152 -9.99 41.53 6.10
CA PRO A 152 -11.20 42.04 5.46
C PRO A 152 -10.93 43.02 4.30
N HIS A 153 -9.70 43.54 4.21
CA HIS A 153 -9.24 44.42 3.11
C HIS A 153 -8.79 43.65 1.86
N VAL A 154 -8.68 42.32 1.92
CA VAL A 154 -8.28 41.48 0.78
C VAL A 154 -9.51 40.91 0.12
N GLY A 155 -9.65 41.11 -1.19
CA GLY A 155 -10.72 40.50 -1.97
C GLY A 155 -10.53 39.00 -2.20
N GLU A 156 -11.64 38.25 -2.31
CA GLU A 156 -11.60 36.86 -2.75
C GLU A 156 -10.98 36.74 -4.15
N GLY A 157 -10.16 35.72 -4.37
CA GLY A 157 -9.46 35.53 -5.64
C GLY A 157 -8.08 36.20 -5.72
N PHE A 158 -7.70 37.04 -4.74
CA PHE A 158 -6.36 37.62 -4.69
C PHE A 158 -5.28 36.54 -4.72
N ARG A 159 -4.24 36.69 -5.56
CA ARG A 159 -3.20 35.69 -5.77
C ARG A 159 -1.92 36.01 -4.99
N PHE A 160 -1.39 35.03 -4.27
CA PHE A 160 -0.12 35.15 -3.56
C PHE A 160 1.06 34.71 -4.45
N SER A 161 2.09 35.56 -4.51
CA SER A 161 3.37 35.30 -5.17
C SER A 161 4.51 35.90 -4.33
N PRO A 162 5.27 35.08 -3.56
CA PRO A 162 5.22 33.63 -3.47
C PRO A 162 3.93 33.11 -2.78
N PRO A 163 3.61 31.80 -2.86
CA PRO A 163 2.56 31.21 -2.04
C PRO A 163 2.75 31.57 -0.57
N LYS A 164 1.65 31.96 0.09
CA LYS A 164 1.63 32.24 1.52
C LYS A 164 1.44 30.95 2.31
#